data_AF-A0A4V2V7U2-F1
#
_entry.id   AF-A0A4V2V7U2-F1
#
_cell.length_a   1.000
_cell.length_b   1.000
_cell.length_c   1.000
_cell.angle_alpha   90.00
_cell.angle_beta   90.00
_cell.angle_gamma   90.00
#
_symmetry.space_group_name_H-M   'P 1'
#
loop_
_entity.id
_entity.type
_entity.pdbx_description
1 polymer ?
#
loop_
_entity_poly.entity_id
_entity_poly.type
_entity_poly.pdbx_seq_one_letter_code
_entity_poly.pdbx_strand_id
1 'polypeptide(L)' 'MTKETKTARSAVTGKVVTHPIGGKKAAKFAQVEGLKMSTASKVLSQKLAASGLKGDAYRSEIVKAFKKG' A
#
# COMPACT_ATOMS: atom_id res chain seq x y z
N MET A 1 -10.03 14.44 10.57
CA MET A 1 -9.91 13.24 9.71
C MET A 1 -9.28 12.09 10.51
N THR A 2 -10.02 11.53 11.47
CA THR A 2 -9.56 10.39 12.29
C THR A 2 -10.00 9.10 11.59
N LYS A 3 -9.15 8.57 10.69
CA LYS A 3 -9.37 7.22 10.15
C LYS A 3 -9.04 6.21 11.25
N GLU A 4 -10.07 5.69 11.92
CA GLU A 4 -10.01 4.60 12.92
C GLU A 4 -9.24 3.34 12.42
N THR A 5 -7.92 3.31 12.56
CA THR A 5 -7.16 2.08 12.31
C THR A 5 -7.69 0.95 13.21
N LYS A 6 -8.40 -0.02 12.62
CA LYS A 6 -8.86 -1.21 13.33
C LYS A 6 -7.66 -2.10 13.62
N THR A 7 -7.22 -2.01 14.86
CA THR A 7 -6.09 -2.74 15.41
C THR A 7 -6.55 -4.14 15.79
N ALA A 8 -6.22 -5.15 14.98
CA ALA A 8 -6.53 -6.56 15.27
C ALA A 8 -5.23 -7.33 15.57
N ARG A 9 -5.25 -8.22 16.57
CA ARG A 9 -4.11 -9.11 16.86
C ARG A 9 -4.09 -10.25 15.85
N SER A 10 -2.92 -10.53 15.27
CA SER A 10 -2.74 -11.73 14.44
C SER A 10 -2.74 -12.96 15.33
N ALA A 11 -3.67 -13.88 15.09
CA ALA A 11 -3.76 -15.15 15.81
C ALA A 11 -2.53 -16.05 15.62
N VAL A 12 -1.75 -15.83 14.55
CA VAL A 12 -0.61 -16.67 14.17
C VAL A 12 0.71 -16.21 14.81
N THR A 13 0.86 -14.90 15.07
CA THR A 13 2.15 -14.33 15.54
C THR A 13 2.04 -13.48 16.80
N GLY A 14 0.83 -13.28 17.35
CA GLY A 14 0.59 -12.43 18.52
C GLY A 14 0.82 -10.93 18.28
N LYS A 15 1.34 -10.55 17.10
CA LYS A 15 1.64 -9.16 16.75
C LYS A 15 0.37 -8.40 16.39
N VAL A 16 0.35 -7.13 16.78
CA VAL A 16 -0.69 -6.18 16.40
C VAL A 16 -0.53 -5.86 14.92
N VAL A 17 -1.49 -6.30 14.09
CA VAL A 17 -1.48 -6.00 12.65
C VAL A 17 -2.43 -4.83 12.40
N THR A 18 -1.87 -3.64 12.24
CA THR A 18 -2.62 -2.46 11.85
C THR A 18 -2.93 -2.53 10.37
N HIS A 19 -4.22 -2.68 10.04
CA HIS A 19 -4.67 -2.54 8.66
C HIS A 19 -5.18 -1.11 8.49
N PRO A 20 -4.62 -0.30 7.57
CA PRO A 20 -5.22 0.99 7.25
C PRO A 20 -6.66 0.77 6.78
N ILE A 21 -7.61 1.55 7.32
CA ILE A 21 -9.01 1.49 6.86
C ILE A 21 -9.03 1.64 5.35
N GLY A 22 -9.68 0.68 4.68
CA GLY A 22 -9.89 0.73 3.24
C GLY A 22 -8.95 -0.16 2.43
N GLY A 23 -7.87 -0.71 3.01
CA GLY A 23 -6.98 -1.62 2.29
C GLY A 23 -7.71 -2.84 1.72
N LYS A 24 -8.59 -3.46 2.52
CA LYS A 24 -9.43 -4.58 2.06
C LYS A 24 -10.44 -4.18 0.97
N LYS A 25 -10.99 -2.96 1.05
CA LYS A 25 -11.91 -2.44 0.02
C LYS A 25 -11.16 -2.19 -1.28
N ALA A 26 -10.02 -1.50 -1.23
CA ALA A 26 -9.17 -1.23 -2.38
C ALA A 26 -8.69 -2.52 -3.06
N ALA A 27 -8.33 -3.55 -2.27
CA ALA A 27 -8.00 -4.87 -2.82
C ALA A 27 -9.19 -5.52 -3.54
N LYS A 28 -10.39 -5.46 -2.95
CA LYS A 28 -11.62 -5.98 -3.60
C LYS A 28 -11.95 -5.22 -4.88
N PHE A 29 -11.81 -3.89 -4.88
CA PHE A 29 -11.98 -3.07 -6.09
C PHE A 29 -10.97 -3.46 -7.17
N ALA A 30 -9.67 -3.54 -6.84
CA ALA A 30 -8.66 -3.93 -7.80
C ALA A 30 -8.91 -5.33 -8.39
N GLN A 31 -9.41 -6.26 -7.57
CA GLN A 31 -9.77 -7.59 -8.03
C GLN A 31 -10.98 -7.59 -8.99
N VAL A 32 -12.04 -6.84 -8.67
CA VAL A 32 -13.26 -6.74 -9.51
C VAL A 32 -12.97 -6.02 -10.83
N GLU A 33 -12.15 -4.98 -10.79
CA GLU A 33 -11.76 -4.18 -11.97
C GLU A 33 -10.63 -4.83 -12.79
N GLY A 34 -10.15 -6.03 -12.41
CA GLY A 34 -9.06 -6.73 -13.09
C GLY A 34 -7.70 -6.00 -13.02
N LEU A 35 -7.55 -5.04 -12.11
CA LEU A 35 -6.35 -4.23 -11.96
C LEU A 35 -5.25 -5.03 -11.25
N LYS A 36 -4.17 -5.31 -11.97
CA LYS A 36 -2.98 -5.98 -11.44
C LYS A 36 -1.76 -5.07 -11.58
N MET A 37 -0.96 -4.97 -10.51
CA MET A 37 0.32 -4.27 -10.62
C MET A 37 1.25 -5.01 -11.57
N SER A 38 1.87 -4.25 -12.50
CA SER A 38 2.95 -4.76 -13.33
C SER A 38 4.16 -5.18 -12.48
N THR A 39 5.01 -6.02 -13.03
CA THR A 39 6.25 -6.47 -12.37
C THR A 39 7.15 -5.29 -12.02
N ALA A 40 7.33 -4.34 -12.95
CA ALA A 40 8.11 -3.12 -12.73
C ALA A 40 7.53 -2.26 -11.59
N SER A 41 6.21 -2.07 -11.56
CA SER A 41 5.55 -1.29 -10.50
C SER A 41 5.68 -1.96 -9.13
N LYS A 42 5.66 -3.31 -9.07
CA LYS A 42 5.89 -4.05 -7.81
C LYS A 42 7.31 -3.86 -7.29
N VAL A 43 8.30 -3.97 -8.18
CA VAL A 43 9.72 -3.78 -7.81
C VAL A 43 9.97 -2.36 -7.33
N LEU A 44 9.41 -1.35 -8.02
CA LEU A 44 9.49 0.05 -7.60
C LEU A 44 8.89 0.26 -6.20
N SER A 45 7.67 -0.24 -5.99
CA SER A 45 6.95 -0.18 -4.71
C SER A 45 7.78 -0.79 -3.57
N GLN A 46 8.35 -1.97 -3.79
CA GLN A 46 9.21 -2.64 -2.81
C GLN A 46 10.49 -1.84 -2.50
N LYS A 47 11.15 -1.29 -3.52
CA LYS A 47 12.35 -0.46 -3.34
C LYS A 47 12.07 0.80 -2.52
N LEU A 48 10.99 1.51 -2.83
CA LEU A 48 10.58 2.73 -2.13
C LEU A 48 10.10 2.44 -0.70
N ALA A 49 9.46 1.30 -0.47
CA ALA A 49 9.10 0.87 0.88
C ALA A 49 10.34 0.48 1.70
N ALA A 50 11.32 -0.19 1.08
CA ALA A 50 12.57 -0.59 1.71
C ALA A 50 13.46 0.61 2.07
N SER A 51 13.40 1.71 1.32
CA SER A 51 14.08 2.97 1.67
C SER A 51 13.40 3.72 2.83
N GLY A 52 12.33 3.18 3.41
CA GLY A 52 11.64 3.75 4.55
C GLY A 52 10.68 4.89 4.20
N LEU A 53 10.44 5.16 2.92
CA LEU A 53 9.50 6.19 2.48
C LEU A 53 8.06 5.80 2.84
N LYS A 54 7.33 6.74 3.43
CA LYS A 54 5.93 6.56 3.84
C LYS A 54 5.08 7.76 3.42
N GLY A 55 3.76 7.56 3.41
CA GLY A 55 2.80 8.65 3.24
C GLY A 55 2.95 9.42 1.93
N ASP A 56 3.03 10.75 2.01
CA ASP A 56 3.16 11.63 0.85
C ASP A 56 4.51 11.50 0.13
N ALA A 57 5.60 11.26 0.85
CA ALA A 57 6.92 11.10 0.25
C ALA A 57 6.96 9.87 -0.67
N TYR A 58 6.41 8.75 -0.20
CA TYR A 58 6.25 7.54 -1.01
C TYR A 58 5.37 7.78 -2.24
N ARG A 59 4.24 8.50 -2.08
CA ARG A 59 3.33 8.83 -3.18
C ARG A 59 3.99 9.74 -4.22
N SER A 60 4.76 10.74 -3.77
CA SER A 60 5.50 11.65 -4.65
C SER A 60 6.53 10.91 -5.51
N GLU A 61 7.31 10.00 -4.92
CA GLU A 61 8.31 9.23 -5.68
C GLU A 61 7.66 8.28 -6.70
N ILE A 62 6.51 7.68 -6.36
CA ILE A 62 5.71 6.94 -7.35
C ILE A 62 5.30 7.87 -8.49
N VAL A 63 4.70 9.02 -8.21
CA VAL A 63 4.23 9.95 -9.24
C VAL A 63 5.39 10.40 -10.14
N LYS A 64 6.56 10.72 -9.56
CA LYS A 64 7.77 11.05 -10.33
C LYS A 64 8.18 9.91 -11.26
N ALA A 65 8.16 8.66 -10.78
CA ALA A 65 8.53 7.50 -11.58
C ALA A 65 7.57 7.23 -12.77
N PHE A 66 6.30 7.64 -12.66
CA PHE A 66 5.30 7.50 -13.73
C PHE A 66 5.08 8.77 -14.56
N LYS A 67 5.63 9.91 -14.14
CA LYS A 67 5.61 11.14 -14.91
C LYS A 67 6.55 10.95 -16.10
N LYS A 68 5.99 10.52 -17.23
CA LYS A 68 6.64 10.69 -18.54
C LYS A 68 6.94 12.17 -18.70
N GLY A 69 8.21 12.50 -19.00
CA GLY A 69 8.56 13.78 -19.60
C GLY A 69 7.83 13.97 -20.92
#